data_AF-A0AAN5CPC7-F1
#
_entry.id   AF-A0AAN5CPC7-F1
#
_cell.length_a   1.000
_cell.length_b   1.000
_cell.length_c   1.000
_cell.angle_alpha   90.00
_cell.angle_beta   90.00
_cell.angle_gamma   90.00
#
_symmetry.space_group_name_H-M   'P 1'
#
loop_
_entity.id
_entity.type
_entity.pdbx_description
1 polymer ?
#
loop_
_entity_poly.entity_id
_entity_poly.type
_entity_poly.pdbx_seq_one_letter_code
_entity_poly.pdbx_strand_id
1 'polypeptide(L)'
;YHACHERIESLKIMNIPDGTTSFCQPLDIYFFAPFKKMMRKITNYIKCKHADIKVYTRDTSIKMISLVYEIFKAPCFRGMLEYPWRAGGYTYNIPAPFLTPAQKCFHSSVRRTPCKAPKCLTLSTPSFILCPNCDSTYCFNCFFVDFHMC
;
A
#
# COMPACT_ATOMS: atom_id res chain seq x y z
N TYR A 1 -6.59 4.93 -47.07
CA TYR A 1 -5.45 5.72 -46.56
C TYR A 1 -5.91 7.15 -46.30
N HIS A 2 -6.57 7.39 -45.16
CA HIS A 2 -6.92 8.74 -44.71
C HIS A 2 -5.91 9.15 -43.64
N ALA A 3 -5.15 10.19 -43.93
CA ALA A 3 -4.16 10.78 -43.05
C ALA A 3 -4.87 11.50 -41.89
N CYS A 4 -4.77 10.95 -40.68
CA CYS A 4 -5.06 11.67 -39.45
C CYS A 4 -3.77 12.40 -39.03
N HIS A 5 -3.50 13.55 -39.64
CA HIS A 5 -2.56 14.53 -39.11
C HIS A 5 -3.33 15.50 -38.20
N GLU A 6 -3.80 15.01 -37.05
CA GLU A 6 -4.10 15.93 -35.96
C GLU A 6 -2.76 16.47 -35.45
N ARG A 7 -2.58 17.78 -35.66
CA ARG A 7 -1.43 18.53 -35.17
C ARG A 7 -1.48 18.44 -33.64
N ILE A 8 -0.57 17.67 -33.03
CA ILE A 8 -0.34 17.73 -31.59
C ILE A 8 0.03 19.19 -31.31
N GLU A 9 -0.89 19.94 -30.70
CA GLU A 9 -0.62 21.28 -30.19
C GLU A 9 0.69 21.25 -29.40
N SER A 10 1.55 22.23 -29.63
CA SER A 10 2.95 22.29 -29.16
C SER A 10 3.16 21.63 -27.80
N LEU A 11 3.81 20.46 -27.78
CA LEU A 11 4.19 19.75 -26.55
C LEU A 11 5.12 20.66 -25.73
N LYS A 12 4.57 21.30 -24.70
CA LYS A 12 5.36 22.13 -23.78
C LYS A 12 5.94 21.24 -22.69
N ILE A 13 7.19 20.82 -22.86
CA ILE A 13 7.95 20.17 -21.80
C ILE A 13 8.31 21.24 -20.75
N MET A 14 7.84 21.04 -19.52
CA MET A 14 8.21 21.89 -18.39
C MET A 14 9.06 21.07 -17.42
N ASN A 15 10.23 21.59 -17.09
CA ASN A 15 11.10 20.95 -16.10
C ASN A 15 10.65 21.35 -14.70
N ILE A 16 10.55 20.37 -13.81
CA ILE A 16 10.38 20.60 -12.38
C ILE A 16 11.72 21.17 -11.88
N PRO A 17 11.75 22.37 -11.25
CA PRO A 17 12.99 22.95 -10.76
C PRO A 17 13.67 22.06 -9.73
N ASP A 18 15.00 22.11 -9.68
CA ASP A 18 15.76 21.33 -8.70
C ASP A 18 15.33 21.65 -7.27
N GLY A 19 15.30 20.62 -6.41
CA GLY A 19 14.87 20.75 -5.02
C GLY A 19 13.37 20.92 -4.81
N THR A 20 12.55 20.95 -5.87
CA THR A 20 11.09 21.11 -5.75
C THR A 20 10.31 19.80 -5.73
N THR A 21 10.97 18.66 -5.91
CA THR A 21 10.36 17.32 -5.94
C THR A 21 9.45 17.05 -4.75
N SER A 22 9.91 17.35 -3.53
CA SER A 22 9.14 17.15 -2.29
C SER A 22 7.91 18.05 -2.16
N PHE A 23 7.80 19.11 -2.98
CA PHE A 23 6.70 20.07 -2.98
C PHE A 23 5.69 19.79 -4.08
N CYS A 24 6.16 19.22 -5.20
CA CYS A 24 5.36 19.07 -6.41
C CYS A 24 5.06 17.61 -6.74
N GLN A 25 5.89 16.64 -6.40
CA GLN A 25 5.61 15.25 -6.78
C GLN A 25 4.65 14.61 -5.75
N PRO A 26 3.42 14.22 -6.15
CA PRO A 26 2.44 13.63 -5.21
C PRO A 26 2.98 12.41 -4.46
N LEU A 27 3.88 11.66 -5.11
CA LEU A 27 4.49 10.49 -4.51
C LEU A 27 5.37 10.83 -3.29
N ASP A 28 6.21 11.86 -3.42
CA ASP A 28 7.12 12.32 -2.37
C ASP A 28 6.43 13.17 -1.31
N ILE A 29 5.41 13.94 -1.70
CA ILE A 29 4.60 14.74 -0.75
C ILE A 29 3.99 13.86 0.33
N TYR A 30 3.43 12.71 -0.06
CA TYR A 30 2.77 11.85 0.93
C TYR A 30 2.87 10.35 0.66
N PHE A 31 2.58 9.86 -0.56
CA PHE A 31 2.35 8.43 -0.81
C PHE A 31 3.47 7.49 -0.31
N PHE A 32 4.74 7.88 -0.47
CA PHE A 32 5.84 7.02 -0.06
C PHE A 32 5.93 6.84 1.46
N ALA A 33 5.45 7.79 2.27
CA ALA A 33 5.48 7.69 3.72
C ALA A 33 4.62 6.53 4.27
N PRO A 34 3.30 6.42 3.99
CA PRO A 34 2.50 5.28 4.41
C PRO A 34 2.94 3.98 3.74
N PHE A 35 3.42 4.02 2.48
CA PHE A 35 3.96 2.83 1.81
C PHE A 35 5.17 2.26 2.56
N LYS A 36 6.18 3.09 2.84
CA LYS A 36 7.37 2.71 3.63
C LYS A 36 6.97 2.22 5.03
N LYS A 37 5.95 2.83 5.64
CA LYS A 37 5.44 2.42 6.96
C LYS A 37 4.83 1.01 6.92
N MET A 38 4.09 0.67 5.87
CA MET A 38 3.54 -0.68 5.66
C MET A 38 4.63 -1.72 5.44
N MET A 39 5.57 -1.44 4.55
CA MET A 39 6.74 -2.29 4.32
C MET A 39 7.51 -2.53 5.62
N ARG A 40 7.73 -1.47 6.42
CA ARG A 40 8.41 -1.57 7.73
C ARG A 40 7.65 -2.45 8.73
N LYS A 41 6.32 -2.38 8.78
CA LYS A 41 5.50 -3.22 9.67
C LYS A 41 5.66 -4.71 9.33
N ILE A 42 5.60 -5.06 8.04
CA ILE A 42 5.75 -6.45 7.58
C ILE A 42 7.17 -6.94 7.81
N THR A 43 8.18 -6.18 7.37
CA THR A 43 9.59 -6.56 7.55
C THR A 43 10.01 -6.67 9.01
N ASN A 44 9.54 -5.79 9.90
CA ASN A 44 9.80 -5.92 11.34
C ASN A 44 9.15 -7.18 11.92
N TYR A 45 7.95 -7.54 11.47
CA TYR A 45 7.31 -8.77 11.91
C TYR A 45 8.11 -10.00 11.47
N ILE A 46 8.55 -10.04 10.21
CA ILE A 46 9.42 -11.10 9.69
C ILE A 46 10.69 -11.21 10.53
N LYS A 47 11.42 -10.10 10.73
CA LYS A 47 12.65 -10.08 11.52
C LYS A 47 12.46 -10.61 12.95
N CYS A 48 11.33 -10.32 13.58
CA CYS A 48 11.07 -10.72 14.97
C CYS A 48 10.51 -12.13 15.13
N LYS A 49 9.82 -12.69 14.11
CA LYS A 49 9.02 -13.92 14.25
C LYS A 49 9.31 -15.00 13.20
N HIS A 50 9.99 -14.65 12.11
CA HIS A 50 10.27 -15.52 10.96
C HIS A 50 11.71 -15.27 10.44
N ALA A 51 12.70 -15.57 11.28
CA ALA A 51 14.11 -15.34 10.96
C ALA A 51 14.61 -16.18 9.77
N ASP A 52 13.88 -17.24 9.41
CA ASP A 52 14.07 -18.09 8.25
C ASP A 52 13.76 -17.38 6.91
N ILE A 53 12.89 -16.37 6.93
CA ILE A 53 12.51 -15.62 5.71
C ILE A 53 13.53 -14.51 5.43
N LYS A 54 14.26 -14.66 4.30
CA LYS A 54 15.23 -13.68 3.83
C LYS A 54 14.56 -12.51 3.10
N VAL A 55 14.21 -11.46 3.84
CA VAL A 55 13.53 -10.24 3.34
C VAL A 55 14.24 -9.58 2.14
N TYR A 56 15.57 -9.65 2.08
CA TYR A 56 16.39 -9.00 1.05
C TYR A 56 16.47 -9.79 -0.27
N THR A 57 15.86 -10.97 -0.35
CA THR A 57 15.78 -11.71 -1.61
C THR A 57 14.80 -11.02 -2.57
N ARG A 58 15.08 -11.12 -3.86
CA ARG A 58 14.23 -10.55 -4.91
C ARG A 58 12.80 -11.06 -4.80
N ASP A 59 12.62 -12.36 -4.66
CA ASP A 59 11.29 -12.98 -4.66
C ASP A 59 10.45 -12.55 -3.45
N THR A 60 11.06 -12.50 -2.27
CA THR A 60 10.39 -11.98 -1.06
C THR A 60 10.04 -10.50 -1.20
N SER A 61 10.92 -9.71 -1.82
CA SER A 61 10.69 -8.28 -2.07
C SER A 61 9.52 -8.05 -3.03
N ILE A 62 9.49 -8.76 -4.16
CA ILE A 62 8.39 -8.69 -5.13
C ILE A 62 7.08 -9.09 -4.46
N LYS A 63 7.06 -10.23 -3.74
CA LYS A 63 5.88 -10.72 -3.03
C LYS A 63 5.32 -9.69 -2.05
N MET A 64 6.21 -9.07 -1.27
CA MET A 64 5.83 -8.04 -0.30
C MET A 64 5.27 -6.78 -0.99
N ILE A 65 5.91 -6.31 -2.05
CA ILE A 65 5.44 -5.16 -2.83
C ILE A 65 4.06 -5.47 -3.43
N SER A 66 3.86 -6.65 -4.00
CA SER A 66 2.56 -7.07 -4.54
C SER A 66 1.47 -7.07 -3.47
N LEU A 67 1.70 -7.66 -2.30
CA LEU A 67 0.72 -7.67 -1.21
C LEU A 67 0.40 -6.26 -0.70
N VAL A 68 1.40 -5.39 -0.56
CA VAL A 68 1.18 -4.00 -0.15
C VAL A 68 0.44 -3.22 -1.24
N TYR A 69 0.74 -3.47 -2.51
CA TYR A 69 -0.01 -2.88 -3.62
C TYR A 69 -1.49 -3.28 -3.59
N GLU A 70 -1.79 -4.57 -3.39
CA GLU A 70 -3.17 -5.05 -3.22
C GLU A 70 -3.90 -4.34 -2.07
N ILE A 71 -3.23 -4.14 -0.92
CA ILE A 71 -3.77 -3.35 0.19
C ILE A 71 -4.12 -1.94 -0.25
N PHE A 72 -3.21 -1.25 -0.95
CA PHE A 72 -3.39 0.16 -1.33
C PHE A 72 -4.49 0.38 -2.37
N LYS A 73 -4.83 -0.65 -3.16
CA LYS A 73 -5.97 -0.61 -4.09
C LYS A 73 -7.33 -0.57 -3.38
N ALA A 74 -7.40 -0.87 -2.09
CA ALA A 74 -8.66 -0.92 -1.38
C ALA A 74 -9.41 0.43 -1.46
N PRO A 75 -10.73 0.43 -1.75
CA PRO A 75 -11.50 1.66 -1.94
C PRO A 75 -11.44 2.62 -0.75
N CYS A 76 -11.30 2.09 0.48
CA CYS A 76 -11.20 2.89 1.69
C CYS A 76 -9.96 3.80 1.76
N PHE A 77 -8.94 3.57 0.91
CA PHE A 77 -7.74 4.43 0.83
C PHE A 77 -7.81 5.49 -0.27
N ARG A 78 -8.92 5.59 -1.00
CA ARG A 78 -9.07 6.60 -2.06
C ARG A 78 -8.77 8.03 -1.59
N GLY A 79 -9.35 8.44 -0.45
CA GLY A 79 -9.09 9.77 0.11
C GLY A 79 -7.61 9.99 0.48
N MET A 80 -6.92 8.95 0.95
CA MET A 80 -5.48 9.02 1.21
C MET A 80 -4.67 9.18 -0.08
N LEU A 81 -5.06 8.51 -1.16
CA LEU A 81 -4.39 8.58 -2.46
C LEU A 81 -4.65 9.91 -3.18
N GLU A 82 -5.80 10.54 -2.92
CA GLU A 82 -6.17 11.87 -3.44
C GLU A 82 -5.44 13.01 -2.70
N TYR A 83 -5.17 12.85 -1.39
CA TYR A 83 -4.49 13.84 -0.55
C TYR A 83 -3.21 14.45 -1.14
N PRO A 84 -2.21 13.69 -1.64
CA PRO A 84 -0.98 14.30 -2.15
C PRO A 84 -1.21 15.20 -3.37
N TRP A 85 -2.23 14.95 -4.19
CA TRP A 85 -2.57 15.81 -5.31
C TRP A 85 -3.11 17.16 -4.85
N ARG A 86 -3.93 17.14 -3.79
CA ARG A 86 -4.40 18.35 -3.12
C ARG A 86 -3.26 19.11 -2.47
N ALA A 87 -2.41 18.41 -1.73
CA ALA A 87 -1.26 19.00 -1.03
C ALA A 87 -0.23 19.61 -2.01
N GLY A 88 -0.06 19.01 -3.19
CA GLY A 88 0.77 19.57 -4.27
C GLY A 88 0.10 20.67 -5.09
N GLY A 89 -1.14 21.04 -4.78
CA GLY A 89 -1.86 22.12 -5.46
C GLY A 89 -2.47 21.75 -6.83
N TYR A 90 -2.46 20.46 -7.20
CA TYR A 90 -3.00 20.00 -8.49
C TYR A 90 -4.53 19.90 -8.50
N THR A 91 -5.14 19.76 -7.34
CA THR A 91 -6.59 19.67 -7.19
C THR A 91 -7.08 20.55 -6.04
N TYR A 92 -8.37 20.89 -6.08
CA TYR A 92 -9.04 21.66 -5.02
C TYR A 92 -9.87 20.78 -4.08
N ASN A 93 -10.07 19.51 -4.45
CA ASN A 93 -10.85 18.56 -3.66
C ASN A 93 -10.19 18.32 -2.30
N ILE A 94 -10.96 18.49 -1.22
CA ILE A 94 -10.51 18.19 0.14
C ILE A 94 -10.97 16.75 0.43
N PRO A 95 -10.05 15.78 0.55
CA PRO A 95 -10.45 14.42 0.89
C PRO A 95 -11.04 14.40 2.30
N ALA A 96 -12.09 13.59 2.48
CA ALA A 96 -12.63 13.30 3.81
C ALA A 96 -11.53 12.72 4.72
N PRO A 97 -11.64 12.85 6.06
CA PRO A 97 -10.70 12.23 6.99
C PRO A 97 -10.52 10.74 6.69
N PHE A 98 -9.27 10.30 6.62
CA PHE A 98 -8.92 8.93 6.26
C PHE A 98 -7.96 8.31 7.28
N LEU A 99 -7.98 6.98 7.36
CA LEU A 99 -6.97 6.21 8.08
C LEU A 99 -5.84 5.84 7.12
N THR A 100 -4.61 5.89 7.62
CA THR A 100 -3.48 5.29 6.89
C THR A 100 -3.63 3.77 6.84
N PRO A 101 -3.06 3.10 5.82
CA PRO A 101 -3.02 1.64 5.73
C PRO A 101 -2.48 0.99 7.00
N ALA A 102 -1.45 1.58 7.61
CA ALA A 102 -0.90 1.06 8.85
C ALA A 102 -1.89 1.15 10.04
N GLN A 103 -2.73 2.19 10.10
CA GLN A 103 -3.77 2.32 11.12
C GLN A 103 -4.92 1.34 10.84
N LYS A 104 -5.41 1.25 9.60
CA LYS A 104 -6.51 0.35 9.23
C LYS A 104 -6.12 -1.13 9.37
N CYS A 105 -4.96 -1.52 8.85
CA CYS A 105 -4.55 -2.93 8.78
C CYS A 105 -3.96 -3.49 10.09
N PHE A 106 -3.43 -2.65 10.99
CA PHE A 106 -2.74 -3.09 12.22
C PHE A 106 -3.30 -2.47 13.51
N HIS A 107 -4.59 -2.14 13.54
CA HIS A 107 -5.25 -1.65 14.76
C HIS A 107 -5.28 -2.75 15.85
N SER A 108 -5.49 -2.34 17.10
CA SER A 108 -5.25 -3.17 18.28
C SER A 108 -6.12 -4.43 18.37
N SER A 109 -7.33 -4.44 17.81
CA SER A 109 -8.19 -5.62 17.81
C SER A 109 -7.75 -6.71 16.83
N VAL A 110 -6.97 -6.40 15.79
CA VAL A 110 -6.51 -7.40 14.80
C VAL A 110 -5.83 -8.58 15.50
N ARG A 111 -4.96 -8.30 16.47
CA ARG A 111 -4.22 -9.34 17.21
C ARG A 111 -5.11 -10.18 18.14
N ARG A 112 -6.33 -9.72 18.43
CA ARG A 112 -7.32 -10.42 19.25
C ARG A 112 -8.34 -11.16 18.40
N THR A 113 -8.32 -10.99 17.08
CA THR A 113 -9.24 -11.65 16.16
C THR A 113 -8.57 -12.87 15.53
N PRO A 114 -9.25 -14.03 15.49
CA PRO A 114 -8.74 -15.22 14.79
C PRO A 114 -8.51 -14.97 13.30
N CYS A 115 -7.63 -15.77 12.71
CA CYS A 115 -7.46 -15.79 11.26
C CYS A 115 -8.74 -16.33 10.60
N LYS A 116 -9.22 -15.64 9.56
CA LYS A 116 -10.42 -16.01 8.79
C LYS A 116 -10.11 -16.81 7.51
N ALA A 117 -8.87 -17.26 7.30
CA ALA A 117 -8.55 -18.07 6.14
C ALA A 117 -9.23 -19.46 6.26
N PRO A 118 -9.93 -19.96 5.22
CA PRO A 118 -10.72 -21.20 5.31
C PRO A 118 -9.92 -22.45 5.72
N LYS A 119 -8.63 -22.50 5.37
CA LYS A 119 -7.74 -23.63 5.64
C LYS A 119 -6.57 -23.24 6.55
N CYS A 120 -6.80 -22.30 7.47
CA CYS A 120 -5.77 -21.90 8.42
C CYS A 120 -5.41 -23.08 9.33
N LEU A 121 -4.22 -23.66 9.13
CA LEU A 121 -3.72 -24.75 9.97
C LEU A 121 -3.35 -24.29 11.39
N THR A 122 -3.23 -22.97 11.60
CA THR A 122 -2.83 -22.35 12.86
C THR A 122 -4.03 -21.62 13.51
N LEU A 123 -5.09 -22.37 13.83
CA LEU A 123 -6.34 -21.86 14.39
C LEU A 123 -6.15 -21.05 15.69
N SER A 124 -5.05 -21.26 16.42
CA SER A 124 -4.72 -20.54 17.66
C SER A 124 -3.74 -19.37 17.49
N THR A 125 -3.32 -19.05 16.26
CA THR A 125 -2.41 -17.91 16.04
C THR A 125 -3.19 -16.59 15.94
N PRO A 126 -2.79 -15.55 16.70
CA PRO A 126 -3.41 -14.24 16.57
C PRO A 126 -3.21 -13.70 15.16
N SER A 127 -4.22 -13.02 14.60
CA SER A 127 -4.05 -12.42 13.28
C SER A 127 -2.95 -11.37 13.27
N PHE A 128 -2.24 -11.32 12.16
CA PHE A 128 -1.17 -10.37 11.90
C PHE A 128 -1.73 -9.06 11.33
N ILE A 129 -2.68 -9.16 10.40
CA ILE A 129 -3.15 -8.04 9.59
C ILE A 129 -4.65 -8.16 9.27
N LEU A 130 -5.34 -7.03 9.14
CA LEU A 130 -6.64 -6.93 8.48
C LEU A 130 -6.45 -6.55 7.01
N CYS A 131 -7.01 -7.36 6.11
CA CYS A 131 -7.08 -7.03 4.69
C CYS A 131 -8.22 -6.02 4.46
N PRO A 132 -7.96 -4.84 3.89
CA PRO A 132 -8.98 -3.82 3.68
C PRO A 132 -9.87 -4.05 2.47
N ASN A 133 -9.54 -5.01 1.59
CA ASN A 133 -10.36 -5.37 0.44
C ASN A 133 -11.53 -6.30 0.84
N CYS A 134 -11.26 -7.33 1.64
CA CYS A 134 -12.25 -8.32 2.09
C CYS A 134 -12.67 -8.17 3.56
N ASP A 135 -12.19 -7.13 4.24
CA ASP A 135 -12.44 -6.81 5.66
C ASP A 135 -12.26 -8.01 6.62
N SER A 136 -11.29 -8.86 6.30
CA SER A 136 -10.99 -10.09 7.03
C SER A 136 -9.58 -10.09 7.60
N THR A 137 -9.42 -10.72 8.75
CA THR A 137 -8.15 -10.81 9.48
C THR A 137 -7.41 -12.09 9.11
N TYR A 138 -6.10 -11.98 8.94
CA TYR A 138 -5.24 -13.09 8.52
C TYR A 138 -4.02 -13.21 9.43
N CYS A 139 -3.64 -14.43 9.78
CA CYS A 139 -2.33 -14.70 10.37
C CYS A 139 -1.23 -14.42 9.33
N PHE A 140 0.03 -14.36 9.79
CA PHE A 140 1.14 -14.06 8.89
C PHE A 140 1.30 -15.12 7.79
N ASN A 141 1.14 -16.41 8.11
CA ASN A 141 1.28 -17.48 7.13
C ASN A 141 0.23 -17.36 6.02
N CYS A 142 -1.06 -17.27 6.38
CA CYS A 142 -2.12 -17.15 5.39
C CYS A 142 -2.08 -15.86 4.58
N PHE A 143 -1.58 -14.76 5.14
CA PHE A 143 -1.45 -13.51 4.39
C PHE A 143 -0.20 -13.49 3.50
N PHE A 144 0.98 -13.77 4.08
CA PHE A 144 2.27 -13.54 3.45
C PHE A 144 2.87 -14.81 2.84
N VAL A 145 2.82 -15.95 3.53
CA VAL A 145 3.42 -17.21 3.07
C VAL A 145 2.56 -17.86 1.99
N ASP A 146 1.26 -17.99 2.24
CA ASP A 146 0.29 -18.55 1.29
C ASP A 146 -0.12 -17.54 0.21
N PHE A 147 0.32 -16.28 0.35
CA PHE A 147 0.07 -15.18 -0.59
C PHE A 147 -1.43 -14.89 -0.78
N HIS A 148 -2.00 -14.16 0.18
CA HIS A 148 -3.39 -13.77 0.12
C HIS A 148 -3.67 -12.81 -1.04
N MET A 149 -4.49 -13.28 -1.98
CA MET A 149 -5.13 -12.48 -3.02
C MET A 149 -6.63 -12.43 -2.72
N CYS A 150 -7.19 -11.22 -2.74
CA CYS A 150 -8.65 -11.01 -2.63
C CYS A 150 -9.35 -11.34 -3.94
#